data_AF-A0A2E1I4A4-F1
#
_entry.id   AF-A0A2E1I4A4-F1
#
_cell.length_a   1.000
_cell.length_b   1.000
_cell.length_c   1.000
_cell.angle_alpha   90.00
_cell.angle_beta   90.00
_cell.angle_gamma   90.00
#
_symmetry.space_group_name_H-M   'P 1'
#
loop_
_entity.id
_entity.type
_entity.pdbx_description
1 polymer ?
#
loop_
_entity_poly.entity_id
_entity_poly.type
_entity_poly.pdbx_seq_one_letter_code
_entity_poly.pdbx_strand_id
1 'polypeptide(L)'
;MLEKLAIIDASSFYYCIFHQFFLYNELIMSWLKKKLKQIIFSIFYRDKEVFYEDNFNSLNIIHLLIWNLIKPQRLIERIKYNRFLLPRNIKKIDDNIYISKANSSDDEFAENCAKKLKKYGTLIINEYFSNSTLLKFEEEYKSYFQSLNYNPSNNYSKSEYLPFSKILTNLWFDDAIIKTLEKYMKRMPCARNYAQLGSVTPALSYQDKKNKSNFADKWHIDHSTLIQVAIFFTDVTENSSHMQTLLGSNTYPSVSNPGNLSDEYVKKNNLKIGKCIGKRGTVQIHCGNTFHRFQAVENSTRTWIKFVFSSGNNIQLDPKNIALALKNDFDLNLLNKKSREIISGIFPYNLNKGYNLKNKKLEPTKFQGV
;
A
#
# COMPACT_ATOMS: atom_id res chain seq x y z
N MET A 1 -68.44 -31.18 8.15
CA MET A 1 -67.74 -29.92 8.47
C MET A 1 -66.42 -30.24 9.16
N LEU A 2 -65.46 -30.83 8.42
CA LEU A 2 -64.06 -31.03 8.85
C LEU A 2 -63.31 -31.67 7.66
N GLU A 3 -62.86 -30.83 6.72
CA GLU A 3 -61.87 -31.23 5.71
C GLU A 3 -61.26 -29.97 5.08
N LYS A 4 -60.46 -29.26 5.88
CA LYS A 4 -59.47 -28.28 5.42
C LYS A 4 -58.27 -28.36 6.35
N LEU A 5 -57.37 -29.30 6.10
CA LEU A 5 -56.07 -29.36 6.73
C LEU A 5 -54.98 -29.40 5.67
N ALA A 6 -54.42 -28.20 5.45
CA ALA A 6 -53.02 -27.89 5.18
C ALA A 6 -52.18 -28.96 4.47
N ILE A 7 -52.05 -28.82 3.15
CA ILE A 7 -50.85 -29.26 2.44
C ILE A 7 -49.77 -28.23 2.75
N ILE A 8 -49.01 -28.45 3.82
CA ILE A 8 -47.76 -27.72 4.08
C ILE A 8 -46.73 -28.30 3.11
N ASP A 9 -46.29 -27.46 2.18
CA ASP A 9 -45.27 -27.77 1.18
C ASP A 9 -43.98 -28.24 1.88
N ALA A 10 -43.64 -29.53 1.75
CA ALA A 10 -42.47 -30.14 2.37
C ALA A 10 -41.16 -29.43 1.98
N SER A 11 -41.12 -28.76 0.83
CA SER A 11 -39.95 -27.97 0.40
C SER A 11 -39.67 -26.77 1.33
N SER A 12 -40.71 -26.17 1.89
CA SER A 12 -40.60 -25.05 2.84
C SER A 12 -40.02 -25.51 4.19
N PHE A 13 -40.33 -26.73 4.62
CA PHE A 13 -39.87 -27.32 5.88
C PHE A 13 -38.37 -27.70 5.81
N TYR A 14 -37.94 -28.34 4.73
CA TYR A 14 -36.53 -28.67 4.52
C TYR A 14 -35.66 -27.42 4.36
N TYR A 15 -36.16 -26.37 3.68
CA TYR A 15 -35.45 -25.09 3.58
C TYR A 15 -35.26 -24.44 4.95
N CYS A 16 -36.30 -24.43 5.79
CA CYS A 16 -36.23 -23.90 7.16
C CYS A 16 -35.19 -24.63 8.02
N ILE A 17 -35.17 -25.97 8.00
CA ILE A 17 -34.21 -26.77 8.78
C ILE A 17 -32.78 -26.56 8.28
N PHE A 18 -32.55 -26.56 6.97
CA PHE A 18 -31.23 -26.37 6.40
C PHE A 18 -30.69 -24.95 6.67
N HIS A 19 -31.56 -23.94 6.56
CA HIS A 19 -31.23 -22.55 6.89
C HIS A 19 -30.95 -22.37 8.39
N GLN A 20 -31.71 -23.01 9.28
CA GLN A 20 -31.45 -23.01 10.72
C GLN A 20 -30.13 -23.72 11.07
N PHE A 21 -29.82 -24.86 10.44
CA PHE A 21 -28.55 -25.56 10.62
C PHE A 21 -27.36 -24.72 10.14
N PHE A 22 -27.50 -24.02 9.01
CA PHE A 22 -26.46 -23.12 8.50
C PHE A 22 -26.23 -21.93 9.43
N LEU A 23 -27.30 -21.26 9.88
CA LEU A 23 -27.23 -20.17 10.86
C LEU A 23 -26.62 -20.63 12.19
N TYR A 24 -26.99 -21.82 12.67
CA TYR A 24 -26.44 -22.40 13.89
C TYR A 24 -24.93 -22.67 13.76
N ASN A 25 -24.49 -23.19 12.62
CA ASN A 25 -23.06 -23.36 12.32
C ASN A 25 -22.32 -22.02 12.21
N GLU A 26 -22.92 -20.99 11.60
CA GLU A 26 -22.32 -19.65 11.57
C GLU A 26 -22.19 -19.04 12.98
N LEU A 27 -23.20 -19.22 13.83
CA LEU A 27 -23.20 -18.75 15.22
C LEU A 27 -22.14 -19.49 16.07
N ILE A 28 -22.05 -20.81 15.96
CA ILE A 28 -21.00 -21.61 16.63
C ILE A 28 -19.62 -21.16 16.15
N MET A 29 -19.42 -21.03 14.84
CA MET A 29 -18.14 -20.61 14.27
C MET A 29 -17.78 -19.18 14.68
N SER A 30 -18.76 -18.28 14.78
CA SER A 30 -18.59 -16.92 15.30
C SER A 30 -18.18 -16.92 16.77
N TRP A 31 -18.87 -17.72 17.59
CA TRP A 31 -18.56 -17.88 19.02
C TRP A 31 -17.16 -18.47 19.24
N LEU A 32 -16.81 -19.53 18.52
CA LEU A 32 -15.48 -20.15 18.55
C LEU A 32 -14.40 -19.15 18.16
N LYS A 33 -14.60 -18.38 17.08
CA LYS A 33 -13.68 -17.31 16.66
C LYS A 33 -13.52 -16.25 17.76
N LYS A 34 -14.61 -15.86 18.44
CA LYS A 34 -14.59 -14.89 19.53
C LYS A 34 -13.81 -15.42 20.75
N LYS A 35 -14.05 -16.68 21.14
CA LYS A 35 -13.33 -17.34 22.25
C LYS A 35 -11.86 -17.55 21.94
N LEU A 36 -11.53 -18.03 20.75
CA LEU A 36 -10.15 -18.17 20.29
C LEU A 36 -9.43 -16.81 20.30
N LYS A 37 -10.09 -15.75 19.81
CA LYS A 37 -9.55 -14.39 19.89
C LYS A 37 -9.29 -13.96 21.33
N GLN A 38 -10.21 -14.21 22.27
CA GLN A 38 -10.00 -13.89 23.69
C GLN A 38 -8.78 -14.63 24.26
N ILE A 39 -8.66 -15.93 24.01
CA ILE A 39 -7.53 -16.75 24.48
C ILE A 39 -6.21 -16.25 23.89
N ILE A 40 -6.16 -16.02 22.58
CA ILE A 40 -4.98 -15.44 21.91
C ILE A 40 -4.61 -14.11 22.57
N PHE A 41 -5.59 -13.24 22.83
CA PHE A 41 -5.30 -11.95 23.43
C PHE A 41 -4.78 -12.05 24.87
N SER A 42 -5.36 -12.93 25.67
CA SER A 42 -4.94 -13.19 27.05
C SER A 42 -3.57 -13.85 27.14
N ILE A 43 -3.12 -14.60 26.12
CA ILE A 43 -1.82 -15.26 26.11
C ILE A 43 -0.74 -14.32 25.55
N PHE A 44 -0.99 -13.71 24.39
CA PHE A 44 0.05 -13.02 23.62
C PHE A 44 0.15 -11.51 23.91
N TYR A 45 -0.87 -10.87 24.50
CA TYR A 45 -0.89 -9.42 24.75
C TYR A 45 -1.05 -9.06 26.24
N ARG A 46 -0.29 -9.77 27.08
CA ARG A 46 -0.26 -9.54 28.54
C ARG A 46 0.51 -8.28 28.92
N ASP A 47 1.59 -7.99 28.20
CA ASP A 47 2.45 -6.84 28.44
C ASP A 47 1.73 -5.54 28.04
N LYS A 48 1.13 -4.85 29.02
CA LYS A 48 0.33 -3.64 28.78
C LYS A 48 1.17 -2.40 28.50
N GLU A 49 2.47 -2.42 28.80
CA GLU A 49 3.39 -1.37 28.38
C GLU A 49 3.64 -1.45 26.87
N VAL A 50 3.70 -2.67 26.34
CA VAL A 50 3.94 -2.92 24.92
C VAL A 50 2.64 -2.93 24.10
N PHE A 51 1.55 -3.44 24.66
CA PHE A 51 0.28 -3.62 23.95
C PHE A 51 -0.86 -2.81 24.58
N TYR A 52 -1.15 -1.66 23.96
CA TYR A 52 -2.15 -0.70 24.43
C TYR A 52 -2.88 -0.05 23.25
N GLU A 53 -4.10 0.44 23.45
CA GLU A 53 -4.95 1.04 22.41
C GLU A 53 -4.99 0.18 21.12
N ASP A 54 -4.63 0.78 19.98
CA ASP A 54 -4.53 0.12 18.68
C ASP A 54 -3.18 -0.59 18.47
N ASN A 55 -2.26 -0.56 19.42
CA ASN A 55 -0.90 -1.10 19.29
C ASN A 55 -0.80 -2.56 19.75
N PHE A 56 -1.56 -3.48 19.16
CA PHE A 56 -1.54 -4.91 19.47
C PHE A 56 -0.91 -5.76 18.36
N ASN A 57 0.04 -5.20 17.60
CA ASN A 57 0.80 -5.97 16.61
C ASN A 57 2.11 -6.51 17.21
N SER A 58 2.68 -7.56 16.63
CA SER A 58 4.01 -8.06 17.01
C SER A 58 4.66 -8.81 15.86
N LEU A 59 6.00 -8.90 15.87
CA LEU A 59 6.79 -9.67 14.91
C LEU A 59 7.12 -11.09 15.42
N ASN A 60 6.46 -11.55 16.48
CA ASN A 60 6.65 -12.91 16.99
C ASN A 60 6.14 -13.95 15.98
N ILE A 61 6.97 -14.90 15.57
CA ILE A 61 6.64 -15.82 14.48
C ILE A 61 5.41 -16.69 14.78
N ILE A 62 5.24 -17.17 16.01
CA ILE A 62 4.08 -18.00 16.42
C ILE A 62 2.81 -17.17 16.30
N HIS A 63 2.86 -15.93 16.78
CA HIS A 63 1.76 -14.99 16.68
C HIS A 63 1.36 -14.72 15.22
N LEU A 64 2.35 -14.45 14.36
CA LEU A 64 2.13 -14.24 12.94
C LEU A 64 1.57 -15.48 12.25
N LEU A 65 2.01 -16.69 12.61
CA LEU A 65 1.49 -17.95 12.07
C LEU A 65 0.03 -18.16 12.44
N ILE A 66 -0.33 -18.00 13.72
CA ILE A 66 -1.72 -18.14 14.19
C ILE A 66 -2.65 -17.21 13.43
N TRP A 67 -2.29 -15.94 13.28
CA TRP A 67 -3.13 -14.99 12.57
C TRP A 67 -3.19 -15.25 11.06
N ASN A 68 -2.13 -15.82 10.46
CA ASN A 68 -2.15 -16.22 9.05
C ASN A 68 -3.05 -17.45 8.83
N LEU A 69 -3.23 -18.33 9.83
CA LEU A 69 -4.25 -19.37 9.76
C LEU A 69 -5.68 -18.79 9.76
N ILE A 70 -5.91 -17.72 10.53
CA ILE A 70 -7.22 -17.06 10.62
C ILE A 70 -7.52 -16.24 9.34
N LYS A 71 -6.50 -15.60 8.74
CA LYS A 71 -6.63 -14.76 7.53
C LYS A 71 -5.53 -15.07 6.50
N PRO A 72 -5.62 -16.20 5.79
CA PRO A 72 -4.53 -16.72 4.97
C PRO A 72 -4.30 -15.97 3.65
N GLN A 73 -5.27 -15.17 3.18
CA GLN A 73 -5.21 -14.52 1.87
C GLN A 73 -3.92 -13.72 1.64
N ARG A 74 -3.46 -12.98 2.66
CA ARG A 74 -2.21 -12.20 2.56
C ARG A 74 -0.98 -13.09 2.40
N LEU A 75 -0.91 -14.20 3.13
CA LEU A 75 0.17 -15.18 3.03
C LEU A 75 0.14 -15.86 1.66
N ILE A 76 -1.03 -16.30 1.20
CA ILE A 76 -1.22 -16.93 -0.11
C ILE A 76 -0.74 -16.02 -1.23
N GLU A 77 -1.17 -14.75 -1.25
CA GLU A 77 -0.73 -13.79 -2.28
C GLU A 77 0.78 -13.50 -2.21
N ARG A 78 1.39 -13.56 -1.02
CA ARG A 78 2.85 -13.42 -0.90
C ARG A 78 3.59 -14.66 -1.40
N ILE A 79 3.09 -15.86 -1.13
CA ILE A 79 3.66 -17.11 -1.66
C ILE A 79 3.54 -17.11 -3.19
N LYS A 80 2.34 -16.81 -3.72
CA LYS A 80 2.04 -16.76 -5.16
C LYS A 80 3.01 -15.88 -5.95
N TYR A 81 3.46 -14.76 -5.37
CA TYR A 81 4.41 -13.85 -6.01
C TYR A 81 5.83 -13.93 -5.45
N ASN A 82 6.17 -15.02 -4.75
CA ASN A 82 7.50 -15.26 -4.17
C ASN A 82 8.04 -14.08 -3.34
N ARG A 83 7.14 -13.44 -2.59
CA ARG A 83 7.40 -12.37 -1.61
C ARG A 83 7.39 -12.88 -0.18
N PHE A 84 7.17 -14.18 0.02
CA PHE A 84 7.40 -14.82 1.31
C PHE A 84 8.90 -14.99 1.51
N LEU A 85 9.43 -14.37 2.54
CA LEU A 85 10.82 -14.53 2.95
C LEU A 85 10.79 -15.03 4.38
N LEU A 86 11.53 -16.09 4.69
CA LEU A 86 11.75 -16.44 6.09
C LEU A 86 12.40 -15.23 6.77
N PRO A 87 12.00 -14.87 8.01
CA PRO A 87 12.59 -13.75 8.71
C PRO A 87 14.11 -13.86 8.69
N ARG A 88 14.78 -12.86 8.13
CA ARG A 88 16.23 -12.76 8.19
C ARG A 88 16.55 -11.73 9.26
N ASN A 89 17.28 -12.13 10.29
CA ASN A 89 17.88 -11.17 11.21
C ASN A 89 18.80 -10.26 10.39
N ILE A 90 18.44 -8.99 10.23
CA ILE A 90 19.33 -8.00 9.64
C ILE A 90 20.45 -7.79 10.65
N LYS A 91 21.65 -8.30 10.33
CA LYS A 91 22.85 -8.05 11.12
C LYS A 91 23.09 -6.53 11.16
N LYS A 92 23.48 -5.99 12.32
CA LYS A 92 23.65 -4.54 12.63
C LYS A 92 24.49 -3.73 11.62
N ILE A 93 25.25 -4.37 10.73
CA ILE A 93 26.30 -3.75 9.90
C ILE A 93 25.80 -3.28 8.51
N ASP A 94 24.63 -3.73 8.05
CA ASP A 94 24.14 -3.37 6.71
C ASP A 94 22.75 -2.74 6.81
N ASP A 95 22.74 -1.41 7.03
CA ASP A 95 21.55 -0.57 7.15
C ASP A 95 21.45 0.48 6.04
N ASN A 96 22.30 0.38 5.02
CA ASN A 96 22.32 1.32 3.92
C ASN A 96 21.16 1.05 2.95
N ILE A 97 20.05 1.77 3.13
CA ILE A 97 18.91 1.79 2.22
C ILE A 97 19.11 2.70 1.00
N TYR A 98 20.23 3.42 0.92
CA TYR A 98 20.53 4.37 -0.14
C TYR A 98 21.23 3.68 -1.31
N ILE A 99 20.88 4.11 -2.52
CA ILE A 99 21.53 3.74 -3.77
C ILE A 99 21.76 5.02 -4.56
N SER A 100 22.94 5.14 -5.17
CA SER A 100 23.18 6.11 -6.23
C SER A 100 23.00 5.43 -7.59
N LYS A 101 22.45 6.15 -8.56
CA LYS A 101 22.52 5.76 -9.98
C LYS A 101 23.94 6.08 -10.46
N ALA A 102 24.92 5.30 -10.03
CA ALA A 102 26.28 5.38 -10.55
C ALA A 102 26.32 4.91 -12.02
N ASN A 103 27.49 4.87 -12.65
CA ASN A 103 27.72 4.43 -14.04
C ASN A 103 27.39 2.94 -14.32
N SER A 104 26.52 2.31 -13.52
CA SER A 104 25.97 0.98 -13.74
C SER A 104 24.95 1.01 -14.89
N SER A 105 24.84 -0.10 -15.61
CA SER A 105 23.74 -0.32 -16.55
C SER A 105 22.37 -0.27 -15.83
N ASP A 106 21.30 0.08 -16.55
CA ASP A 106 19.95 0.11 -15.98
C ASP A 106 19.53 -1.25 -15.38
N ASP A 107 19.98 -2.36 -15.96
CA ASP A 107 19.62 -3.69 -15.48
C ASP A 107 20.36 -4.06 -14.18
N GLU A 108 21.63 -3.69 -14.06
CA GLU A 108 22.40 -3.85 -12.84
C GLU A 108 21.86 -2.95 -11.73
N PHE A 109 21.58 -1.69 -12.05
CA PHE A 109 20.94 -0.74 -11.15
C PHE A 109 19.61 -1.30 -10.61
N ALA A 110 18.74 -1.76 -11.51
CA ALA A 110 17.45 -2.33 -11.13
C ALA A 110 17.59 -3.61 -10.29
N GLU A 111 18.58 -4.46 -10.57
CA GLU A 111 18.89 -5.64 -9.77
C GLU A 111 19.32 -5.27 -8.34
N ASN A 112 20.21 -4.29 -8.21
CA ASN A 112 20.68 -3.80 -6.92
C ASN A 112 19.54 -3.17 -6.11
N CYS A 113 18.72 -2.34 -6.75
CA CYS A 113 17.51 -1.77 -6.14
C CYS A 113 16.54 -2.86 -5.69
N ALA A 114 16.24 -3.86 -6.53
CA ALA A 114 15.33 -4.95 -6.18
C ALA A 114 15.86 -5.81 -5.03
N LYS A 115 17.18 -6.08 -4.99
CA LYS A 115 17.84 -6.78 -3.87
C LYS A 115 17.73 -6.00 -2.57
N LYS A 116 17.99 -4.68 -2.58
CA LYS A 116 17.82 -3.83 -1.39
C LYS A 116 16.37 -3.78 -0.93
N LEU A 117 15.42 -3.60 -1.85
CA LEU A 117 14.00 -3.59 -1.52
C LEU A 117 13.52 -4.91 -0.90
N LYS A 118 14.00 -6.06 -1.41
CA LYS A 118 13.73 -7.38 -0.80
C LYS A 118 14.30 -7.50 0.61
N LYS A 119 15.51 -7.00 0.82
CA LYS A 119 16.23 -7.09 2.10
C LYS A 119 15.66 -6.16 3.17
N TYR A 120 15.40 -4.91 2.82
CA TYR A 120 15.07 -3.85 3.78
C TYR A 120 13.61 -3.46 3.79
N GLY A 121 12.86 -3.76 2.72
CA GLY A 121 11.47 -3.33 2.56
C GLY A 121 11.31 -1.86 2.14
N THR A 122 12.41 -1.12 2.07
CA THR A 122 12.48 0.26 1.57
C THR A 122 13.81 0.48 0.84
N LEU A 123 13.85 1.46 -0.06
CA LEU A 123 15.08 1.96 -0.67
C LEU A 123 14.94 3.45 -1.01
N ILE A 124 16.06 4.15 -1.00
CA ILE A 124 16.18 5.56 -1.34
C ILE A 124 17.16 5.71 -2.51
N ILE A 125 16.73 6.40 -3.57
CA ILE A 125 17.59 6.78 -4.69
C ILE A 125 17.74 8.29 -4.66
N ASN A 126 18.83 8.77 -4.07
CA ASN A 126 19.02 10.20 -3.82
C ASN A 126 19.25 10.96 -5.13
N GLU A 127 18.62 12.12 -5.28
CA GLU A 127 18.78 13.03 -6.45
C GLU A 127 18.57 12.30 -7.81
N TYR A 128 17.66 11.34 -7.87
CA TYR A 128 17.43 10.53 -9.07
C TYR A 128 16.88 11.35 -10.25
N PHE A 129 15.84 12.15 -10.00
CA PHE A 129 15.29 13.07 -10.99
C PHE A 129 15.98 14.43 -10.90
N SER A 130 16.37 14.98 -12.05
CA SER A 130 17.03 16.28 -12.10
C SER A 130 16.09 17.41 -11.66
N ASN A 131 16.65 18.46 -11.05
CA ASN A 131 15.87 19.64 -10.68
C ASN A 131 15.17 20.27 -11.90
N SER A 132 15.81 20.26 -13.07
CA SER A 132 15.22 20.76 -14.32
C SER A 132 13.97 19.98 -14.75
N THR A 133 13.92 18.67 -14.51
CA THR A 133 12.74 17.84 -14.79
C THR A 133 11.61 18.20 -13.82
N LEU A 134 11.93 18.37 -12.54
CA LEU A 134 10.94 18.68 -11.51
C LEU A 134 10.36 20.09 -11.65
N LEU A 135 11.19 21.08 -12.03
CA LEU A 135 10.72 22.45 -12.29
C LEU A 135 9.74 22.50 -13.48
N LYS A 136 10.03 21.75 -14.55
CA LYS A 136 9.09 21.62 -15.68
C LYS A 136 7.77 20.97 -15.24
N PHE A 137 7.86 19.95 -14.38
CA PHE A 137 6.68 19.29 -13.83
C PHE A 137 5.84 20.24 -12.98
N GLU A 138 6.48 21.01 -12.10
CA GLU A 138 5.81 22.01 -11.26
C GLU A 138 5.14 23.11 -12.07
N GLU A 139 5.77 23.59 -13.15
CA GLU A 139 5.15 24.60 -14.01
C GLU A 139 3.92 24.03 -14.73
N GLU A 140 4.01 22.80 -15.26
CA GLU A 140 2.88 22.16 -15.93
C GLU A 140 1.70 21.86 -14.98
N TYR A 141 1.99 21.50 -13.73
CA TYR A 141 0.99 21.19 -12.71
C TYR A 141 0.83 22.30 -11.66
N LYS A 142 1.16 23.54 -12.01
CA LYS A 142 1.24 24.67 -11.07
C LYS A 142 -0.03 24.88 -10.24
N SER A 143 -1.20 24.77 -10.87
CA SER A 143 -2.49 24.88 -10.19
C SER A 143 -2.70 23.79 -9.14
N TYR A 144 -2.21 22.57 -9.37
CA TYR A 144 -2.30 21.47 -8.42
C TYR A 144 -1.34 21.69 -7.23
N PHE A 145 -0.14 22.21 -7.46
CA PHE A 145 0.75 22.63 -6.37
C PHE A 145 0.16 23.76 -5.53
N GLN A 146 -0.48 24.74 -6.18
CA GLN A 146 -1.17 25.85 -5.51
C GLN A 146 -2.41 25.41 -4.71
N SER A 147 -3.04 24.30 -5.09
CA SER A 147 -4.17 23.71 -4.35
C SER A 147 -3.76 23.03 -3.04
N LEU A 148 -2.46 22.77 -2.84
CA LEU A 148 -1.96 22.16 -1.60
C LEU A 148 -1.91 23.19 -0.48
N ASN A 149 -2.24 22.74 0.73
CA ASN A 149 -2.10 23.54 1.94
C ASN A 149 -0.69 23.34 2.51
N TYR A 150 0.06 24.43 2.58
CA TYR A 150 1.41 24.46 3.17
C TYR A 150 1.44 25.10 4.56
N ASN A 151 0.30 25.62 5.03
CA ASN A 151 0.21 26.19 6.38
C ASN A 151 0.37 25.06 7.42
N PRO A 152 1.00 25.35 8.57
CA PRO A 152 1.09 24.40 9.66
C PRO A 152 -0.29 23.84 10.04
N SER A 153 -0.45 22.53 9.93
CA SER A 153 -1.67 21.82 10.33
C SER A 153 -1.35 20.36 10.66
N ASN A 154 -2.24 19.69 11.39
CA ASN A 154 -2.11 18.25 11.66
C ASN A 154 -2.83 17.39 10.61
N ASN A 155 -3.06 17.94 9.42
CA ASN A 155 -3.79 17.32 8.33
C ASN A 155 -2.90 17.11 7.10
N TYR A 156 -3.09 15.99 6.42
CA TYR A 156 -2.44 15.74 5.14
C TYR A 156 -3.16 16.51 4.03
N SER A 157 -2.42 17.26 3.22
CA SER A 157 -2.95 17.93 2.03
C SER A 157 -2.69 17.08 0.80
N LYS A 158 -3.70 16.96 -0.06
CA LYS A 158 -3.63 16.23 -1.34
C LYS A 158 -4.27 17.08 -2.43
N SER A 159 -3.68 17.06 -3.62
CA SER A 159 -4.31 17.65 -4.80
C SER A 159 -5.47 16.78 -5.30
N GLU A 160 -6.21 17.21 -6.32
CA GLU A 160 -6.96 16.26 -7.15
C GLU A 160 -6.01 15.30 -7.89
N TYR A 161 -6.56 14.24 -8.49
CA TYR A 161 -5.77 13.35 -9.34
C TYR A 161 -5.27 14.10 -10.59
N LEU A 162 -4.01 13.90 -10.91
CA LEU A 162 -3.36 14.65 -11.98
C LEU A 162 -3.83 14.15 -13.36
N PRO A 163 -4.15 15.06 -14.30
CA PRO A 163 -4.40 14.70 -15.69
C PRO A 163 -3.12 14.15 -16.32
N PHE A 164 -3.26 13.21 -17.25
CA PHE A 164 -2.13 12.65 -17.97
C PHE A 164 -1.40 13.69 -18.81
N SER A 165 -0.08 13.53 -18.87
CA SER A 165 0.78 14.30 -19.75
C SER A 165 2.08 13.58 -20.03
N LYS A 166 2.86 14.10 -20.97
CA LYS A 166 4.17 13.54 -21.29
C LYS A 166 5.13 13.58 -20.09
N ILE A 167 5.13 14.66 -19.30
CA ILE A 167 6.05 14.75 -18.16
C ILE A 167 5.64 13.81 -17.01
N LEU A 168 4.33 13.67 -16.75
CA LEU A 168 3.84 12.72 -15.75
C LEU A 168 4.11 11.27 -16.14
N THR A 169 3.90 10.93 -17.41
CA THR A 169 4.17 9.58 -17.92
C THR A 169 5.64 9.21 -17.80
N ASN A 170 6.56 10.16 -18.06
CA ASN A 170 8.00 9.96 -17.86
C ASN A 170 8.36 9.70 -16.39
N LEU A 171 7.74 10.38 -15.43
CA LEU A 171 7.98 10.14 -14.00
C LEU A 171 7.34 8.83 -13.51
N TRP A 172 6.13 8.52 -13.98
CA TRP A 172 5.36 7.38 -13.52
C TRP A 172 5.88 6.05 -14.09
N PHE A 173 6.33 6.05 -15.35
CA PHE A 173 6.82 4.87 -16.06
C PHE A 173 8.33 4.91 -16.33
N ASP A 174 9.10 5.56 -15.47
CA ASP A 174 10.56 5.53 -15.56
C ASP A 174 11.07 4.08 -15.63
N ASP A 175 11.82 3.77 -16.70
CA ASP A 175 12.17 2.40 -17.05
C ASP A 175 12.99 1.69 -15.96
N ALA A 176 13.91 2.40 -15.30
CA ALA A 176 14.75 1.81 -14.25
C ALA A 176 13.94 1.52 -12.97
N ILE A 177 13.01 2.42 -12.62
CA ILE A 177 12.06 2.19 -11.52
C ILE A 177 11.14 1.01 -11.86
N ILE A 178 10.55 0.97 -13.05
CA ILE A 178 9.66 -0.13 -13.45
C ILE A 178 10.42 -1.46 -13.48
N LYS A 179 11.63 -1.52 -14.05
CA LYS A 179 12.48 -2.72 -14.02
C LYS A 179 12.81 -3.17 -12.59
N THR A 180 13.05 -2.23 -11.67
CA THR A 180 13.25 -2.52 -10.24
C THR A 180 12.01 -3.21 -9.66
N LEU A 181 10.82 -2.68 -9.94
CA LEU A 181 9.55 -3.26 -9.50
C LEU A 181 9.31 -4.63 -10.13
N GLU A 182 9.58 -4.81 -11.42
CA GLU A 182 9.48 -6.09 -12.12
C GLU A 182 10.35 -7.18 -11.47
N LYS A 183 11.63 -6.87 -11.23
CA LYS A 183 12.58 -7.77 -10.55
C LYS A 183 12.18 -8.06 -9.10
N TYR A 184 11.59 -7.08 -8.41
CA TYR A 184 11.08 -7.25 -7.06
C TYR A 184 9.85 -8.16 -7.02
N MET A 185 8.87 -7.90 -7.89
CA MET A 185 7.55 -8.56 -7.94
C MET A 185 7.56 -9.86 -8.72
N LYS A 186 8.60 -10.10 -9.53
CA LYS A 186 8.72 -11.19 -10.51
C LYS A 186 7.59 -11.19 -11.56
N ARG A 187 7.08 -10.02 -11.92
CA ARG A 187 6.06 -9.79 -12.94
C ARG A 187 5.94 -8.30 -13.25
N MET A 188 5.25 -7.98 -14.34
CA MET A 188 4.85 -6.60 -14.66
C MET A 188 4.07 -5.98 -13.48
N PRO A 189 4.47 -4.80 -12.97
CA PRO A 189 3.69 -4.08 -11.96
C PRO A 189 2.41 -3.52 -12.58
N CYS A 190 1.32 -3.52 -11.82
CA CYS A 190 0.08 -2.85 -12.20
C CYS A 190 -0.10 -1.59 -11.36
N ALA A 191 -0.32 -0.44 -11.99
CA ALA A 191 -0.72 0.78 -11.31
C ALA A 191 -2.05 0.52 -10.58
N ARG A 192 -2.06 0.84 -9.29
CA ARG A 192 -3.14 0.53 -8.37
C ARG A 192 -4.03 1.74 -8.10
N ASN A 193 -3.49 2.94 -8.20
CA ASN A 193 -4.20 4.20 -8.02
C ASN A 193 -3.65 5.27 -8.98
N TYR A 194 -4.41 6.36 -9.14
CA TYR A 194 -4.05 7.50 -9.97
C TYR A 194 -2.98 8.38 -9.30
N ALA A 195 -2.24 9.13 -10.09
CA ALA A 195 -1.19 10.03 -9.62
C ALA A 195 -1.78 11.24 -8.87
N GLN A 196 -1.17 11.58 -7.73
CA GLN A 196 -1.64 12.67 -6.87
C GLN A 196 -0.45 13.32 -6.18
N LEU A 197 -0.47 14.65 -6.05
CA LEU A 197 0.46 15.38 -5.22
C LEU A 197 0.01 15.36 -3.77
N GLY A 198 0.99 15.37 -2.88
CA GLY A 198 0.79 15.43 -1.45
C GLY A 198 1.73 16.41 -0.78
N SER A 199 1.24 17.06 0.27
CA SER A 199 2.04 17.89 1.15
C SER A 199 1.65 17.67 2.60
N VAL A 200 2.62 17.84 3.49
CA VAL A 200 2.41 17.88 4.93
C VAL A 200 3.31 18.93 5.54
N THR A 201 2.73 19.77 6.40
CA THR A 201 3.43 20.76 7.24
C THR A 201 2.89 20.62 8.65
N PRO A 202 3.49 19.79 9.52
CA PRO A 202 2.95 19.55 10.86
C PRO A 202 2.93 20.83 11.70
N ALA A 203 1.82 21.09 12.39
CA ALA A 203 1.73 22.16 13.39
C ALA A 203 2.33 21.76 14.75
N LEU A 204 2.59 20.48 14.96
CA LEU A 204 3.14 19.93 16.19
C LEU A 204 4.24 18.92 15.87
N SER A 205 5.15 18.75 16.83
CA SER A 205 6.17 17.72 16.77
C SER A 205 5.58 16.34 17.13
N TYR A 206 6.24 15.26 16.71
CA TYR A 206 5.88 13.90 17.12
C TYR A 206 5.84 13.69 18.65
N GLN A 207 6.58 14.49 19.42
CA GLN A 207 6.69 14.33 20.88
C GLN A 207 5.42 14.81 21.61
N ASP A 208 4.59 15.64 20.95
CA ASP A 208 3.33 16.16 21.49
C ASP A 208 2.17 15.17 21.29
N LYS A 209 2.36 13.93 21.80
CA LYS A 209 1.47 12.76 21.65
C LYS A 209 0.02 12.94 22.13
N LYS A 210 -0.36 14.10 22.67
CA LYS A 210 -1.70 14.37 23.22
C LYS A 210 -2.74 14.78 22.17
N ASN A 211 -2.33 15.21 20.99
CA ASN A 211 -3.26 15.61 19.93
C ASN A 211 -3.37 14.53 18.85
N LYS A 212 -4.61 14.14 18.51
CA LYS A 212 -4.88 13.23 17.39
C LYS A 212 -4.39 13.90 16.10
N SER A 213 -3.24 13.47 15.60
CA SER A 213 -2.81 13.84 14.26
C SER A 213 -3.61 13.02 13.24
N ASN A 214 -3.89 13.58 12.05
CA ASN A 214 -4.43 12.83 10.93
C ASN A 214 -3.32 12.24 10.05
N PHE A 215 -2.08 12.20 10.55
CA PHE A 215 -0.95 11.57 9.89
C PHE A 215 -0.83 10.12 10.34
N ALA A 216 -0.18 9.30 9.51
CA ALA A 216 0.07 7.91 9.83
C ALA A 216 1.35 7.76 10.68
N ASP A 217 1.30 8.31 11.90
CA ASP A 217 2.41 8.43 12.87
C ASP A 217 2.67 7.16 13.70
N LYS A 218 1.69 6.25 13.77
CA LYS A 218 1.84 4.91 14.36
C LYS A 218 2.56 3.96 13.40
N TRP A 219 3.30 2.98 13.93
CA TRP A 219 3.96 1.96 13.10
C TRP A 219 2.93 1.02 12.47
N HIS A 220 2.67 1.20 11.19
CA HIS A 220 1.64 0.47 10.46
C HIS A 220 2.20 -0.14 9.17
N ILE A 221 1.39 -0.98 8.54
CA ILE A 221 1.60 -1.49 7.19
C ILE A 221 0.40 -1.08 6.35
N ASP A 222 0.58 -0.79 5.07
CA ASP A 222 -0.56 -0.48 4.20
C ASP A 222 -1.32 -1.79 3.85
N HIS A 223 -0.74 -2.53 2.91
CA HIS A 223 -1.30 -3.74 2.36
C HIS A 223 -0.16 -4.55 1.76
N SER A 224 -0.16 -5.86 2.02
CA SER A 224 0.99 -6.76 1.81
C SER A 224 1.43 -6.89 0.34
N THR A 225 0.60 -6.45 -0.59
CA THR A 225 0.84 -6.57 -2.02
C THR A 225 1.22 -5.26 -2.70
N LEU A 226 1.19 -4.14 -1.97
CA LEU A 226 1.45 -2.83 -2.53
C LEU A 226 2.94 -2.50 -2.53
N ILE A 227 3.32 -1.65 -3.46
CA ILE A 227 4.60 -0.95 -3.47
C ILE A 227 4.28 0.49 -3.78
N GLN A 228 4.82 1.42 -3.01
CA GLN A 228 4.67 2.84 -3.27
C GLN A 228 6.01 3.40 -3.70
N VAL A 229 5.97 4.22 -4.75
CA VAL A 229 7.08 5.05 -5.23
C VAL A 229 6.69 6.48 -4.96
N ALA A 230 7.52 7.22 -4.22
CA ALA A 230 7.33 8.64 -3.95
C ALA A 230 8.53 9.43 -4.46
N ILE A 231 8.28 10.54 -5.16
CA ILE A 231 9.33 11.45 -5.64
C ILE A 231 9.23 12.75 -4.84
N PHE A 232 10.33 13.20 -4.26
CA PHE A 232 10.34 14.40 -3.42
C PHE A 232 10.47 15.67 -4.25
N PHE A 233 9.62 16.65 -3.95
CA PHE A 233 9.72 18.03 -4.46
C PHE A 233 10.36 18.99 -3.45
N THR A 234 10.64 18.53 -2.24
CA THR A 234 11.37 19.28 -1.21
C THR A 234 12.59 18.47 -0.74
N ASP A 235 13.58 19.16 -0.20
CA ASP A 235 14.64 18.47 0.54
C ASP A 235 14.06 17.87 1.82
N VAL A 236 14.37 16.60 2.06
CA VAL A 236 13.96 15.86 3.25
C VAL A 236 15.23 15.48 4.00
N THR A 237 15.43 16.07 5.17
CA THR A 237 16.57 15.83 6.06
C THR A 237 16.12 15.11 7.34
N GLU A 238 17.08 14.68 8.18
CA GLU A 238 16.76 14.10 9.48
C GLU A 238 16.00 15.06 10.41
N ASN A 239 16.24 16.36 10.25
CA ASN A 239 15.61 17.44 11.01
C ASN A 239 14.30 17.91 10.38
N SER A 240 13.82 17.22 9.34
CA SER A 240 12.58 17.54 8.64
C SER A 240 11.55 16.41 8.82
N SER A 241 10.30 16.69 8.49
CA SER A 241 9.25 15.68 8.42
C SER A 241 9.59 14.58 7.40
N HIS A 242 9.70 13.32 7.84
CA HIS A 242 10.12 12.21 6.97
C HIS A 242 9.43 10.89 7.31
N MET A 243 9.50 9.92 6.39
CA MET A 243 9.02 8.56 6.68
C MET A 243 10.12 7.76 7.39
N GLN A 244 9.74 6.99 8.39
CA GLN A 244 10.58 6.00 9.04
C GLN A 244 10.08 4.60 8.71
N THR A 245 10.99 3.64 8.61
CA THR A 245 10.68 2.24 8.29
C THR A 245 11.38 1.32 9.29
N LEU A 246 10.76 0.20 9.65
CA LEU A 246 11.45 -0.88 10.35
C LEU A 246 12.11 -1.78 9.31
N LEU A 247 13.44 -1.69 9.21
CA LEU A 247 14.20 -2.38 8.17
C LEU A 247 13.99 -3.90 8.29
N GLY A 248 13.69 -4.55 7.17
CA GLY A 248 13.50 -6.00 7.08
C GLY A 248 12.16 -6.51 7.62
N SER A 249 11.34 -5.63 8.19
CA SER A 249 10.00 -6.00 8.67
C SER A 249 9.10 -6.56 7.57
N ASN A 250 9.37 -6.20 6.30
CA ASN A 250 8.72 -6.76 5.11
C ASN A 250 8.91 -8.27 4.95
N THR A 251 9.95 -8.86 5.55
CA THR A 251 10.24 -10.30 5.42
C THR A 251 9.26 -11.13 6.24
N TYR A 252 8.91 -10.69 7.45
CA TYR A 252 8.01 -11.39 8.36
C TYR A 252 6.67 -11.74 7.72
N PRO A 253 6.10 -12.94 7.98
CA PRO A 253 4.74 -13.28 7.55
C PRO A 253 3.77 -12.20 8.01
N SER A 254 3.10 -11.55 7.06
CA SER A 254 2.24 -10.41 7.39
C SER A 254 0.98 -10.91 8.05
N VAL A 255 0.49 -10.24 9.10
CA VAL A 255 -0.89 -10.38 9.50
C VAL A 255 -1.57 -9.03 9.61
N SER A 256 -2.67 -8.90 8.90
CA SER A 256 -3.69 -7.90 9.21
C SER A 256 -4.51 -8.37 10.41
N ASN A 257 -3.94 -8.24 11.60
CA ASN A 257 -4.74 -7.82 12.75
C ASN A 257 -4.82 -6.27 12.70
N PRO A 258 -5.88 -5.61 13.22
CA PRO A 258 -6.16 -4.19 12.96
C PRO A 258 -5.23 -3.18 13.64
N GLY A 259 -4.05 -3.61 14.10
CA GLY A 259 -3.23 -2.84 15.02
C GLY A 259 -1.86 -2.47 14.49
N ASN A 260 -1.27 -1.50 15.17
CA ASN A 260 0.06 -0.96 14.93
C ASN A 260 1.09 -1.63 15.85
N LEU A 261 2.38 -1.45 15.57
CA LEU A 261 3.42 -1.70 16.57
C LEU A 261 3.53 -0.47 17.48
N SER A 262 3.69 -0.69 18.78
CA SER A 262 4.02 0.38 19.72
C SER A 262 5.48 0.79 19.61
N ASP A 263 5.81 2.00 20.09
CA ASP A 263 7.20 2.44 20.21
C ASP A 263 7.98 1.56 21.19
N GLU A 264 7.31 1.10 22.23
CA GLU A 264 7.81 0.23 23.29
C GLU A 264 8.17 -1.14 22.71
N TYR A 265 7.34 -1.71 21.83
CA TYR A 265 7.68 -2.94 21.11
C TYR A 265 8.95 -2.76 20.28
N VAL A 266 9.03 -1.67 19.52
CA VAL A 266 10.16 -1.37 18.63
C VAL A 266 11.45 -1.23 19.43
N LYS A 267 11.42 -0.49 20.55
CA LYS A 267 12.56 -0.31 21.46
C LYS A 267 12.96 -1.62 22.15
N LYS A 268 12.00 -2.33 22.76
CA LYS A 268 12.23 -3.58 23.51
C LYS A 268 12.87 -4.67 22.64
N ASN A 269 12.48 -4.75 21.37
CA ASN A 269 13.01 -5.72 20.42
C ASN A 269 14.21 -5.19 19.61
N ASN A 270 14.71 -3.99 19.93
CA ASN A 270 15.84 -3.35 19.26
C ASN A 270 15.71 -3.37 17.72
N LEU A 271 14.50 -3.06 17.23
CA LEU A 271 14.23 -3.08 15.79
C LEU A 271 14.89 -1.87 15.12
N LYS A 272 15.55 -2.12 13.99
CA LYS A 272 16.31 -1.09 13.28
C LYS A 272 15.37 -0.17 12.51
N ILE A 273 15.47 1.14 12.78
CA ILE A 273 14.75 2.19 12.06
C ILE A 273 15.61 2.71 10.91
N GLY A 274 15.07 2.71 9.70
CA GLY A 274 15.61 3.41 8.54
C GLY A 274 14.87 4.71 8.29
N LYS A 275 15.60 5.82 8.16
CA LYS A 275 15.06 7.15 7.87
C LYS A 275 15.02 7.35 6.36
N CYS A 276 13.85 7.66 5.80
CA CYS A 276 13.68 7.91 4.38
C CYS A 276 13.87 9.40 4.10
N ILE A 277 15.13 9.82 4.01
CA ILE A 277 15.56 11.20 3.77
C ILE A 277 16.28 11.28 2.42
N GLY A 278 16.41 12.47 1.86
CA GLY A 278 17.08 12.73 0.60
C GLY A 278 16.69 14.10 0.06
N LYS A 279 17.52 14.65 -0.83
CA LYS A 279 17.23 15.94 -1.44
C LYS A 279 16.06 15.86 -2.42
N ARG A 280 15.60 17.01 -2.89
CA ARG A 280 14.67 17.13 -3.99
C ARG A 280 15.10 16.26 -5.19
N GLY A 281 14.12 15.58 -5.80
CA GLY A 281 14.35 14.59 -6.87
C GLY A 281 14.70 13.19 -6.38
N THR A 282 14.84 13.00 -5.07
CA THR A 282 14.97 11.67 -4.48
C THR A 282 13.73 10.83 -4.73
N VAL A 283 13.96 9.56 -5.04
CA VAL A 283 12.93 8.54 -5.14
C VAL A 283 12.97 7.65 -3.91
N GLN A 284 11.85 7.59 -3.18
CA GLN A 284 11.62 6.66 -2.10
C GLN A 284 10.72 5.52 -2.60
N ILE A 285 11.20 4.27 -2.52
CA ILE A 285 10.39 3.09 -2.83
C ILE A 285 10.21 2.27 -1.56
N HIS A 286 8.98 1.95 -1.19
CA HIS A 286 8.73 1.05 -0.07
C HIS A 286 7.64 0.01 -0.38
N CYS A 287 7.83 -1.17 0.19
CA CYS A 287 6.83 -2.22 0.17
C CYS A 287 5.74 -1.93 1.21
N GLY A 288 4.48 -2.12 0.85
CA GLY A 288 3.35 -1.97 1.75
C GLY A 288 3.29 -3.02 2.87
N ASN A 289 4.19 -4.01 2.87
CA ASN A 289 4.39 -4.94 3.98
C ASN A 289 5.47 -4.50 4.98
N THR A 290 6.18 -3.40 4.70
CA THR A 290 7.17 -2.83 5.61
C THR A 290 6.45 -2.02 6.66
N PHE A 291 6.71 -2.28 7.94
CA PHE A 291 6.25 -1.39 9.00
C PHE A 291 6.90 -0.03 8.82
N HIS A 292 6.08 1.00 8.78
CA HIS A 292 6.52 2.37 8.58
C HIS A 292 5.63 3.32 9.35
N ARG A 293 6.11 4.55 9.47
CA ARG A 293 5.37 5.66 10.06
C ARG A 293 5.84 6.98 9.49
N PHE A 294 5.06 8.01 9.70
CA PHE A 294 5.46 9.38 9.48
C PHE A 294 6.06 9.97 10.77
N GLN A 295 7.30 10.46 10.68
CA GLN A 295 7.96 11.23 11.73
C GLN A 295 7.68 12.71 11.47
N ALA A 296 6.71 13.27 12.19
CA ALA A 296 6.38 14.68 12.11
C ALA A 296 7.46 15.55 12.77
N VAL A 297 7.88 16.59 12.07
CA VAL A 297 8.67 17.70 12.61
C VAL A 297 7.89 18.98 12.41
N GLU A 298 7.76 19.75 13.48
CA GLU A 298 6.98 20.98 13.49
C GLU A 298 7.49 21.97 12.42
N ASN A 299 6.57 22.60 11.71
CA ASN A 299 6.82 23.61 10.68
C ASN A 299 7.75 23.12 9.54
N SER A 300 7.91 21.80 9.40
CA SER A 300 8.70 21.20 8.33
C SER A 300 7.80 20.67 7.23
N THR A 301 7.82 21.37 6.10
CA THR A 301 7.07 21.00 4.88
C THR A 301 7.75 19.87 4.14
N ARG A 302 6.98 18.84 3.79
CA ARG A 302 7.40 17.79 2.85
C ARG A 302 6.39 17.71 1.71
N THR A 303 6.86 17.80 0.47
CA THR A 303 6.02 17.69 -0.75
C THR A 303 6.48 16.53 -1.63
N TRP A 304 5.55 15.74 -2.14
CA TRP A 304 5.85 14.61 -3.02
C TRP A 304 4.72 14.31 -4.02
N ILE A 305 5.07 13.61 -5.09
CA ILE A 305 4.11 12.84 -5.87
C ILE A 305 4.23 11.37 -5.50
N LYS A 306 3.11 10.64 -5.49
CA LYS A 306 3.09 9.21 -5.20
C LYS A 306 2.49 8.40 -6.35
N PHE A 307 3.16 7.30 -6.67
CA PHE A 307 2.66 6.23 -7.52
C PHE A 307 2.52 4.94 -6.70
N VAL A 308 1.37 4.28 -6.81
CA VAL A 308 1.10 3.03 -6.07
C VAL A 308 0.95 1.90 -7.07
N PHE A 309 1.71 0.83 -6.86
CA PHE A 309 1.72 -0.36 -7.69
C PHE A 309 1.26 -1.59 -6.89
N SER A 310 0.80 -2.61 -7.61
CA SER A 310 0.40 -3.90 -7.08
C SER A 310 0.69 -5.01 -8.08
N SER A 311 0.53 -6.26 -7.65
CA SER A 311 0.64 -7.44 -8.52
C SER A 311 -0.62 -7.69 -9.37
N GLY A 312 -1.45 -6.67 -9.58
CA GLY A 312 -2.75 -6.75 -10.25
C GLY A 312 -3.94 -6.98 -9.31
N ASN A 313 -3.70 -6.99 -7.99
CA ASN A 313 -4.74 -7.18 -6.98
C ASN A 313 -5.03 -5.86 -6.24
N ASN A 314 -6.26 -5.68 -5.74
CA ASN A 314 -6.68 -4.48 -5.01
C ASN A 314 -6.48 -3.17 -5.83
N ILE A 315 -6.83 -3.21 -7.11
CA ILE A 315 -6.82 -2.05 -8.02
C ILE A 315 -7.99 -1.12 -7.68
N GLN A 316 -7.72 0.19 -7.57
CA GLN A 316 -8.73 1.21 -7.25
C GLN A 316 -9.30 1.86 -8.51
N LEU A 317 -9.91 1.04 -9.37
CA LEU A 317 -10.62 1.54 -10.54
C LEU A 317 -11.79 2.42 -10.11
N ASP A 318 -11.82 3.67 -10.57
CA ASP A 318 -12.87 4.63 -10.26
C ASP A 318 -13.17 5.50 -11.50
N PRO A 319 -14.37 5.38 -12.08
CA PRO A 319 -14.75 6.15 -13.27
C PRO A 319 -14.59 7.66 -13.12
N LYS A 320 -14.83 8.22 -11.93
CA LYS A 320 -14.67 9.66 -11.68
C LYS A 320 -13.21 10.06 -11.80
N ASN A 321 -12.31 9.24 -11.27
CA ASN A 321 -10.87 9.50 -11.32
C ASN A 321 -10.30 9.27 -12.72
N ILE A 322 -10.86 8.36 -13.51
CA ILE A 322 -10.55 8.23 -14.94
C ILE A 322 -10.88 9.53 -15.67
N ALA A 323 -12.10 10.07 -15.47
CA ALA A 323 -12.51 11.30 -16.12
C ALA A 323 -11.61 12.48 -15.76
N LEU A 324 -11.23 12.61 -14.48
CA LEU A 324 -10.27 13.64 -14.05
C LEU A 324 -8.90 13.46 -14.69
N ALA A 325 -8.39 12.23 -14.73
CA ALA A 325 -7.07 11.94 -15.28
C ALA A 325 -7.00 12.10 -16.81
N LEU A 326 -8.13 12.05 -17.52
CA LEU A 326 -8.22 12.19 -18.98
C LEU A 326 -8.73 13.57 -19.43
N LYS A 327 -8.88 14.53 -18.52
CA LYS A 327 -9.48 15.86 -18.78
C LYS A 327 -8.78 16.68 -19.89
N ASN A 328 -7.53 16.38 -20.21
CA ASN A 328 -6.74 17.10 -21.22
C ASN A 328 -6.72 16.39 -22.58
N ASP A 329 -7.70 15.52 -22.86
CA ASP A 329 -7.79 14.73 -24.10
C ASP A 329 -6.53 13.92 -24.43
N PHE A 330 -5.80 13.49 -23.39
CA PHE A 330 -4.59 12.71 -23.57
C PHE A 330 -4.94 11.33 -24.15
N ASP A 331 -4.42 11.05 -25.35
CA ASP A 331 -4.60 9.76 -26.00
C ASP A 331 -3.70 8.70 -25.36
N LEU A 332 -4.31 7.79 -24.60
CA LEU A 332 -3.64 6.65 -23.97
C LEU A 332 -2.95 5.71 -24.98
N ASN A 333 -3.31 5.76 -26.27
CA ASN A 333 -2.66 4.97 -27.31
C ASN A 333 -1.27 5.50 -27.69
N LEU A 334 -0.93 6.73 -27.28
CA LEU A 334 0.43 7.27 -27.41
C LEU A 334 1.41 6.64 -26.41
N LEU A 335 0.89 5.94 -25.38
CA LEU A 335 1.73 5.16 -24.48
C LEU A 335 2.28 3.95 -25.20
N ASN A 336 3.56 3.65 -24.96
CA ASN A 336 4.12 2.38 -25.40
C ASN A 336 3.36 1.19 -24.75
N LYS A 337 3.48 0.01 -25.36
CA LYS A 337 2.78 -1.21 -24.93
C LYS A 337 2.98 -1.49 -23.43
N LYS A 338 4.20 -1.32 -22.92
CA LYS A 338 4.57 -1.59 -21.52
C LYS A 338 3.87 -0.63 -20.55
N SER A 339 3.97 0.68 -20.79
CA SER A 339 3.29 1.70 -19.98
C SER A 339 1.77 1.52 -19.99
N ARG A 340 1.21 1.18 -21.15
CA ARG A 340 -0.23 0.91 -21.30
C ARG A 340 -0.69 -0.32 -20.52
N GLU A 341 0.13 -1.37 -20.48
CA GLU A 341 -0.13 -2.59 -19.71
C GLU A 341 -0.11 -2.31 -18.20
N ILE A 342 0.87 -1.53 -17.72
CA ILE A 342 1.00 -1.15 -16.31
C ILE A 342 -0.27 -0.48 -15.80
N ILE A 343 -0.86 0.45 -16.56
CA ILE A 343 -2.06 1.18 -16.12
C ILE A 343 -3.39 0.53 -16.48
N SER A 344 -3.37 -0.61 -17.18
CA SER A 344 -4.58 -1.27 -17.69
C SER A 344 -5.63 -1.58 -16.61
N GLY A 345 -5.21 -1.76 -15.36
CA GLY A 345 -6.13 -1.98 -14.25
C GLY A 345 -6.96 -0.75 -13.86
N ILE A 346 -6.42 0.46 -13.98
CA ILE A 346 -7.09 1.73 -13.65
C ILE A 346 -7.59 2.48 -14.90
N PHE A 347 -7.10 2.10 -16.08
CA PHE A 347 -7.59 2.51 -17.39
C PHE A 347 -7.77 1.26 -18.28
N PRO A 348 -8.94 0.60 -18.18
CA PRO A 348 -9.22 -0.63 -18.92
C PRO A 348 -9.00 -0.47 -20.43
N TYR A 349 -8.64 -1.55 -21.11
CA TYR A 349 -8.63 -1.57 -22.57
C TYR A 349 -10.06 -1.53 -23.11
N ASN A 350 -10.21 -0.96 -24.30
CA ASN A 350 -11.42 -1.17 -25.09
C ASN A 350 -11.51 -2.66 -25.43
N LEU A 351 -12.62 -3.28 -25.06
CA LEU A 351 -12.90 -4.68 -25.38
C LEU A 351 -13.76 -4.70 -26.64
N ASN A 352 -13.35 -5.48 -27.65
CA ASN A 352 -14.07 -5.60 -28.93
C ASN A 352 -15.56 -5.92 -28.77
N LYS A 353 -15.93 -6.66 -27.73
CA LYS A 353 -17.32 -7.11 -27.49
C LYS A 353 -17.97 -6.47 -26.25
N GLY A 354 -17.28 -5.57 -25.56
CA GLY A 354 -17.79 -4.92 -24.34
C GLY A 354 -17.90 -5.83 -23.11
N TYR A 355 -18.84 -5.53 -22.22
CA TYR A 355 -19.00 -6.14 -20.90
C TYR A 355 -20.45 -6.61 -20.67
N ASN A 356 -20.60 -7.69 -19.92
CA ASN A 356 -21.86 -8.13 -19.34
C ASN A 356 -22.03 -7.53 -17.93
N LEU A 357 -23.25 -7.10 -17.60
CA LEU A 357 -23.61 -6.69 -16.24
C LEU A 357 -24.18 -7.89 -15.48
N LYS A 358 -23.45 -8.38 -14.47
CA LYS A 358 -23.90 -9.47 -13.60
C LYS A 358 -23.82 -9.05 -12.14
N ASN A 359 -24.96 -8.97 -11.46
CA ASN A 359 -25.02 -8.56 -10.04
C ASN A 359 -24.26 -7.25 -9.77
N LYS A 360 -24.48 -6.24 -10.62
CA LYS A 360 -23.78 -4.93 -10.57
C LYS A 360 -22.26 -5.00 -10.82
N LYS A 361 -21.73 -6.12 -11.33
CA LYS A 361 -20.34 -6.27 -11.75
C LYS A 361 -20.25 -6.28 -13.27
N LEU A 362 -19.24 -5.61 -13.81
CA LEU A 362 -18.90 -5.68 -15.23
C LEU A 362 -17.91 -6.84 -15.44
N GLU A 363 -18.29 -7.80 -16.25
CA GLU A 363 -17.45 -8.92 -16.66
C GLU A 363 -17.24 -8.85 -18.18
N PRO A 364 -16.02 -9.05 -18.71
CA PRO A 364 -15.81 -9.13 -20.15
C PRO A 364 -16.80 -10.10 -20.79
N THR A 365 -17.48 -9.69 -21.86
CA THR A 365 -18.45 -10.60 -22.48
C THR A 365 -17.74 -11.80 -23.09
N LYS A 366 -18.35 -12.97 -22.91
CA LYS A 366 -17.95 -14.22 -23.58
C LYS A 366 -18.88 -14.54 -24.75
N PHE A 367 -19.83 -13.66 -25.07
CA PHE A 367 -20.76 -13.89 -26.17
C PHE A 367 -19.98 -13.96 -27.49
N GLN A 368 -20.07 -15.11 -28.16
CA GLN A 368 -19.35 -15.36 -29.41
C GLN A 368 -20.18 -15.04 -30.66
N GLY A 369 -21.50 -14.83 -30.54
CA GLY A 369 -22.34 -14.38 -31.64
C GLY A 369 -21.94 -12.98 -32.10
N VAL A 370 -22.05 -12.75 -33.41
CA VAL A 370 -21.93 -11.43 -34.03
C VAL A 370 -23.13 -10.59 -33.61
#